data_AF-A0AA35Z660-F1
#
_entry.id   AF-A0AA35Z660-F1
#
_cell.length_a   1.000
_cell.length_b   1.000
_cell.length_c   1.000
_cell.angle_alpha   90.00
_cell.angle_beta   90.00
_cell.angle_gamma   90.00
#
_symmetry.space_group_name_H-M   'P 1'
#
loop_
_entity.id
_entity.type
_entity.pdbx_description
1 polymer ?
#
loop_
_entity_poly.entity_id
_entity_poly.type
_entity_poly.pdbx_seq_one_letter_code
_entity_poly.pdbx_strand_id
1 'polypeptide(L)'
;MPKIPIIKILLALLVVFSCVCSSINGAVSYDDKAIIINGRRRILMSGSIHYPRSTPQMWPDLIKKAKDGGLDVIQTYVFWNGHEPSPGKYNFEGRYDLVKFIKTVQEAGLYVNLRIGPYVCAEWNFGGFPVWLKYVPGMSFRTDNGPFKSAMQRFTEKIVSMMKSEELFEPQGGPIILSQIENEYGPVEWDIGAPGKAYTKWAAQMADGLKTGVPWIMCKQEDAPDPMIDTCNGFYCEKFTPNKPYKPKMFTELWTGWFTEFGGAIPTRPVEDIAYSVLRFIQNNGSFVNYYMYHGGTNFGRTAGGLFITTSYDYDAPIDEYGLLNEPKWGHLRDLHTAIKLVEPVLVSSYPTVTYPGKNQEIHVFLPKNGDCAAFLSNYDPQFSAKMTFGNSQYDLPPWSISILQDCKKEVFNTAKVNAPSTQRKMTSVGSFSWQSYNEEAPSSDSSDTLSMEGLYEQLNVTRDESDYLWYLTEVYISPNEQFLKTGSSLCLQ
;
A
#
# COMPACT_ATOMS: atom_id res chain seq x y z
N MET A 1 -66.04 -16.41 24.30
CA MET A 1 -64.73 -15.74 24.11
C MET A 1 -63.67 -16.82 23.92
N PRO A 2 -63.08 -16.98 22.73
CA PRO A 2 -62.13 -18.06 22.49
C PRO A 2 -60.75 -17.70 23.07
N LYS A 3 -60.15 -18.67 23.76
CA LYS A 3 -58.80 -18.60 24.33
C LYS A 3 -57.79 -18.55 23.18
N ILE A 4 -57.08 -17.43 23.04
CA ILE A 4 -55.95 -17.30 22.13
C ILE A 4 -54.80 -18.16 22.68
N PRO A 5 -54.22 -19.08 21.90
CA PRO A 5 -53.17 -19.97 22.38
C PRO A 5 -51.88 -19.18 22.65
N ILE A 6 -51.30 -19.38 23.84
CA ILE A 6 -50.07 -18.76 24.35
C ILE A 6 -48.89 -18.86 23.36
N ILE A 7 -48.91 -19.86 22.47
CA ILE A 7 -47.92 -20.08 21.41
C ILE A 7 -47.91 -18.94 20.36
N LYS A 8 -49.06 -18.30 20.09
CA LYS A 8 -49.12 -17.14 19.16
C LYS A 8 -48.53 -15.86 19.76
N ILE A 9 -48.56 -15.73 21.10
CA ILE A 9 -47.97 -14.58 21.80
C ILE A 9 -46.44 -14.73 21.89
N LEU A 10 -45.94 -15.94 22.08
CA LEU A 10 -44.49 -16.24 22.08
C LEU A 10 -43.86 -16.11 20.68
N LEU A 11 -44.54 -16.52 19.61
CA LEU A 11 -44.05 -16.26 18.24
C LEU A 11 -44.10 -14.77 17.88
N ALA A 12 -45.11 -14.03 18.33
CA ALA A 12 -45.17 -12.58 18.11
C ALA A 12 -44.07 -11.83 18.88
N LEU A 13 -43.73 -12.27 20.11
CA LEU A 13 -42.62 -11.70 20.88
C LEU A 13 -41.24 -12.03 20.29
N LEU A 14 -41.07 -13.21 19.68
CA LEU A 14 -39.84 -13.58 18.96
C LEU A 14 -39.68 -12.81 17.63
N VAL A 15 -40.78 -12.49 16.94
CA VAL A 15 -40.75 -11.66 15.73
C VAL A 15 -40.55 -10.18 16.06
N VAL A 16 -41.05 -9.70 17.21
CA VAL A 16 -40.84 -8.31 17.64
C VAL A 16 -39.43 -8.08 18.21
N PHE A 17 -38.79 -9.09 18.81
CA PHE A 17 -37.36 -9.00 19.19
C PHE A 17 -36.39 -9.14 18.00
N SER A 18 -36.86 -9.59 16.83
CA SER A 18 -36.09 -9.69 15.58
C SER A 18 -36.13 -8.41 14.73
N CYS A 19 -36.90 -7.38 15.13
CA CYS A 19 -37.12 -6.17 14.34
C CYS A 19 -36.70 -4.87 15.06
N VAL A 20 -35.68 -4.94 15.91
CA VAL A 20 -34.88 -3.75 16.28
C VAL A 20 -33.46 -3.92 15.73
N CYS A 21 -33.36 -4.27 14.45
CA CYS A 21 -32.22 -3.80 13.67
C CYS A 21 -32.51 -2.34 13.36
N SER A 22 -32.11 -1.45 14.27
CA SER A 22 -31.82 -0.08 13.88
C SER A 22 -30.86 -0.21 12.70
N SER A 23 -31.33 0.17 11.51
CA SER A 23 -30.48 0.38 10.34
C SER A 23 -29.54 1.52 10.70
N ILE A 24 -28.46 1.20 11.41
CA ILE A 24 -27.26 2.02 11.45
C ILE A 24 -26.79 1.94 10.00
N ASN A 25 -27.10 2.97 9.21
CA ASN A 25 -26.45 3.15 7.91
C ASN A 25 -24.95 2.94 8.14
N GLY A 26 -24.35 2.00 7.39
CA GLY A 26 -22.91 1.78 7.40
C GLY A 26 -22.24 3.14 7.23
N ALA A 27 -21.53 3.58 8.26
CA ALA A 27 -20.96 4.91 8.28
C ALA A 27 -19.49 4.76 8.67
N VAL A 28 -18.63 5.05 7.70
CA VAL A 28 -17.21 5.28 7.95
C VAL A 28 -17.00 6.78 8.12
N SER A 29 -16.52 7.17 9.28
CA SER A 29 -16.15 8.55 9.60
C SER A 29 -14.83 8.57 10.37
N TYR A 30 -14.46 9.71 10.92
CA TYR A 30 -13.26 9.84 11.72
C TYR A 30 -13.40 10.97 12.74
N ASP A 31 -12.52 10.96 13.73
CA ASP A 31 -12.29 12.07 14.62
C ASP A 31 -10.78 12.24 14.90
N ASP A 32 -10.45 13.06 15.90
CA ASP A 32 -9.09 13.34 16.34
C ASP A 32 -8.32 12.09 16.80
N LYS A 33 -9.01 10.97 17.05
CA LYS A 33 -8.40 9.75 17.54
C LYS A 33 -8.22 8.70 16.45
N ALA A 34 -9.28 8.36 15.73
CA ALA A 34 -9.29 7.19 14.86
C ALA A 34 -10.33 7.26 13.74
N ILE A 35 -10.19 6.35 12.78
CA ILE A 35 -11.30 5.98 11.91
C ILE A 35 -12.40 5.33 12.76
N ILE A 36 -13.63 5.71 12.50
CA ILE A 36 -14.85 5.20 13.13
C ILE A 36 -15.58 4.38 12.09
N ILE A 37 -15.75 3.08 12.35
CA ILE A 37 -16.50 2.17 11.49
C ILE A 37 -17.73 1.72 12.27
N ASN A 38 -18.92 1.96 11.74
CA ASN A 38 -20.18 1.57 12.39
C ASN A 38 -20.29 2.10 13.84
N GLY A 39 -19.89 3.36 14.04
CA GLY A 39 -19.92 4.04 15.34
C GLY A 39 -18.83 3.64 16.32
N ARG A 40 -17.87 2.80 15.91
CA ARG A 40 -16.76 2.33 16.76
C ARG A 40 -15.42 2.83 16.23
N ARG A 41 -14.68 3.57 17.06
CA ARG A 41 -13.26 3.86 16.82
C ARG A 41 -12.47 2.55 16.75
N ARG A 42 -11.50 2.46 15.84
CA ARG A 42 -10.66 1.26 15.64
C ARG A 42 -9.19 1.62 15.55
N ILE A 43 -8.33 0.76 16.08
CA ILE A 43 -6.90 0.75 15.74
C ILE A 43 -6.72 -0.27 14.63
N LEU A 44 -6.54 0.20 13.40
CA LEU A 44 -6.59 -0.62 12.20
C LEU A 44 -5.17 -1.08 11.80
N MET A 45 -4.98 -2.39 11.74
CA MET A 45 -3.78 -3.00 11.16
C MET A 45 -4.06 -3.34 9.71
N SER A 46 -3.25 -2.82 8.79
CA SER A 46 -3.43 -2.93 7.35
C SER A 46 -2.19 -3.52 6.69
N GLY A 47 -2.35 -4.13 5.51
CA GLY A 47 -1.24 -4.65 4.73
C GLY A 47 -1.47 -4.53 3.23
N SER A 48 -0.42 -4.14 2.51
CA SER A 48 -0.49 -3.96 1.06
C SER A 48 -0.37 -5.30 0.35
N ILE A 49 -1.35 -5.61 -0.50
CA ILE A 49 -1.33 -6.73 -1.44
C ILE A 49 -1.77 -6.18 -2.79
N HIS A 50 -0.86 -6.11 -3.76
CA HIS A 50 -1.18 -5.63 -5.10
C HIS A 50 -1.73 -6.77 -5.95
N TYR A 51 -3.02 -6.68 -6.31
CA TYR A 51 -3.72 -7.73 -7.03
C TYR A 51 -3.01 -8.19 -8.33
N PRO A 52 -2.38 -7.33 -9.17
CA PRO A 52 -1.74 -7.80 -10.39
C PRO A 52 -0.31 -8.33 -10.17
N ARG A 53 0.21 -8.28 -8.93
CA ARG A 53 1.50 -8.89 -8.55
C ARG A 53 1.38 -10.33 -8.04
N SER A 54 0.17 -10.88 -8.05
CA SER A 54 -0.14 -12.28 -7.75
C SER A 54 -1.24 -12.78 -8.68
N THR A 55 -1.50 -14.08 -8.69
CA THR A 55 -2.55 -14.66 -9.54
C THR A 55 -3.89 -14.74 -8.81
N PRO A 56 -5.03 -14.76 -9.52
CA PRO A 56 -6.35 -14.97 -8.90
C PRO A 56 -6.46 -16.23 -8.03
N GLN A 57 -5.65 -17.25 -8.31
CA GLN A 57 -5.57 -18.49 -7.55
C GLN A 57 -4.83 -18.31 -6.22
N MET A 58 -3.88 -17.37 -6.15
CA MET A 58 -3.15 -17.04 -4.92
C MET A 58 -3.95 -16.14 -3.98
N TRP A 59 -4.79 -15.24 -4.50
CA TRP A 59 -5.47 -14.22 -3.69
C TRP A 59 -6.18 -14.77 -2.45
N PRO A 60 -7.01 -15.85 -2.52
CA PRO A 60 -7.69 -16.35 -1.33
C PRO A 60 -6.72 -16.79 -0.22
N ASP A 61 -5.61 -17.44 -0.58
CA ASP A 61 -4.61 -17.91 0.37
C ASP A 61 -3.77 -16.75 0.95
N LEU A 62 -3.37 -15.78 0.12
CA LEU A 62 -2.67 -14.58 0.57
C LEU A 62 -3.53 -13.76 1.55
N ILE A 63 -4.81 -13.56 1.22
CA ILE A 63 -5.77 -12.82 2.04
C ILE A 63 -6.06 -13.60 3.34
N LYS A 64 -6.16 -14.93 3.28
CA LYS A 64 -6.29 -15.76 4.48
C LYS A 64 -5.07 -15.63 5.39
N LYS A 65 -3.86 -15.67 4.84
CA LYS A 65 -2.61 -15.48 5.61
C LYS A 65 -2.51 -14.07 6.21
N ALA A 66 -3.00 -13.06 5.52
CA ALA A 66 -3.15 -11.70 6.07
C ALA A 66 -4.12 -11.64 7.25
N LYS A 67 -5.30 -12.27 7.12
CA LYS A 67 -6.29 -12.38 8.21
C LYS A 67 -5.72 -13.14 9.42
N ASP A 68 -5.15 -14.32 9.18
CA ASP A 68 -4.53 -15.15 10.23
C ASP A 68 -3.33 -14.44 10.87
N GLY A 69 -2.69 -13.53 10.13
CA GLY A 69 -1.63 -12.64 10.60
C GLY A 69 -2.15 -11.45 11.42
N GLY A 70 -3.47 -11.29 11.59
CA GLY A 70 -4.08 -10.26 12.44
C GLY A 70 -4.35 -8.92 11.74
N LEU A 71 -4.34 -8.87 10.40
CA LEU A 71 -4.76 -7.66 9.68
C LEU A 71 -6.28 -7.47 9.76
N ASP A 72 -6.71 -6.21 9.80
CA ASP A 72 -8.10 -5.76 9.66
C ASP A 72 -8.41 -5.29 8.22
N VAL A 73 -7.39 -4.80 7.50
CA VAL A 73 -7.52 -4.10 6.21
C VAL A 73 -6.50 -4.62 5.19
N ILE A 74 -6.92 -4.80 3.95
CA ILE A 74 -6.02 -4.95 2.80
C ILE A 74 -5.93 -3.63 2.05
N GLN A 75 -4.71 -3.14 1.84
CA GLN A 75 -4.48 -1.95 1.02
C GLN A 75 -4.03 -2.37 -0.39
N THR A 76 -4.50 -1.66 -1.41
CA THR A 76 -4.02 -1.91 -2.77
C THR A 76 -4.11 -0.65 -3.62
N TYR A 77 -3.11 -0.44 -4.48
CA TYR A 77 -3.18 0.57 -5.55
C TYR A 77 -4.08 0.10 -6.69
N VAL A 78 -4.57 1.03 -7.51
CA VAL A 78 -5.21 0.72 -8.81
C VAL A 78 -4.26 1.06 -9.96
N PHE A 79 -3.97 0.09 -10.82
CA PHE A 79 -2.93 0.21 -11.86
C PHE A 79 -3.52 0.60 -13.22
N TRP A 80 -3.63 1.91 -13.49
CA TRP A 80 -4.32 2.44 -14.68
C TRP A 80 -3.76 1.92 -16.00
N ASN A 81 -2.45 1.93 -16.21
CA ASN A 81 -1.82 1.41 -17.44
C ASN A 81 -2.22 -0.03 -17.78
N GLY A 82 -2.36 -0.91 -16.78
CA GLY A 82 -2.83 -2.28 -16.97
C GLY A 82 -4.34 -2.36 -17.24
N HIS A 83 -5.11 -1.45 -16.66
CA HIS A 83 -6.55 -1.38 -16.85
C HIS A 83 -6.99 -0.68 -18.14
N GLU A 84 -6.18 0.19 -18.73
CA GLU A 84 -6.49 0.90 -19.97
C GLU A 84 -5.27 0.91 -20.91
N PRO A 85 -4.89 -0.25 -21.48
CA PRO A 85 -3.70 -0.38 -22.34
C PRO A 85 -3.75 0.52 -23.59
N SER A 86 -4.95 0.89 -24.05
CA SER A 86 -5.15 1.90 -25.09
C SER A 86 -6.44 2.69 -24.80
N PRO A 87 -6.59 3.93 -25.32
CA PRO A 87 -7.70 4.80 -24.96
C PRO A 87 -9.07 4.14 -25.12
N GLY A 88 -9.85 4.09 -24.04
CA GLY A 88 -11.21 3.53 -24.01
C GLY A 88 -11.30 2.00 -24.05
N LYS A 89 -10.18 1.27 -24.18
CA LYS A 89 -10.16 -0.19 -24.12
C LYS A 89 -9.71 -0.64 -22.75
N TYR A 90 -10.66 -1.13 -21.96
CA TYR A 90 -10.42 -1.51 -20.58
C TYR A 90 -10.16 -3.00 -20.39
N ASN A 91 -9.29 -3.35 -19.45
CA ASN A 91 -9.00 -4.70 -19.01
C ASN A 91 -9.25 -4.84 -17.50
N PHE A 92 -10.22 -5.68 -17.14
CA PHE A 92 -10.50 -6.08 -15.75
C PHE A 92 -10.58 -7.61 -15.64
N GLU A 93 -9.80 -8.32 -16.45
CA GLU A 93 -9.78 -9.78 -16.50
C GLU A 93 -8.55 -10.37 -15.80
N GLY A 94 -8.62 -11.65 -15.45
CA GLY A 94 -7.49 -12.39 -14.88
C GLY A 94 -6.92 -11.71 -13.63
N ARG A 95 -5.60 -11.47 -13.60
CA ARG A 95 -4.94 -10.80 -12.48
C ARG A 95 -5.24 -9.30 -12.37
N TYR A 96 -5.95 -8.72 -13.34
CA TYR A 96 -6.47 -7.35 -13.30
C TYR A 96 -7.95 -7.29 -12.92
N ASP A 97 -8.57 -8.41 -12.50
CA ASP A 97 -9.93 -8.39 -11.98
C ASP A 97 -9.99 -7.79 -10.56
N LEU A 98 -10.01 -6.46 -10.50
CA LEU A 98 -10.05 -5.66 -9.27
C LEU A 98 -11.30 -5.96 -8.43
N VAL A 99 -12.46 -6.09 -9.08
CA VAL A 99 -13.73 -6.36 -8.39
C VAL A 99 -13.67 -7.71 -7.70
N LYS A 100 -13.20 -8.75 -8.40
CA LYS A 100 -13.03 -10.08 -7.81
C LYS A 100 -12.05 -10.05 -6.64
N PHE A 101 -10.90 -9.38 -6.76
CA PHE A 101 -9.94 -9.24 -5.66
C PHE A 101 -10.58 -8.62 -4.42
N ILE A 102 -11.29 -7.49 -4.57
CA ILE A 102 -11.95 -6.80 -3.46
C ILE A 102 -13.06 -7.67 -2.84
N LYS A 103 -13.84 -8.39 -3.66
CA LYS A 103 -14.82 -9.36 -3.17
C LYS A 103 -14.18 -10.50 -2.38
N THR A 104 -13.01 -11.00 -2.81
CA THR A 104 -12.26 -12.00 -2.03
C THR A 104 -11.82 -11.45 -0.67
N VAL A 105 -11.45 -10.17 -0.57
CA VAL A 105 -11.16 -9.51 0.71
C VAL A 105 -12.42 -9.43 1.58
N GLN A 106 -13.58 -9.08 1.00
CA GLN A 106 -14.88 -9.04 1.69
C GLN A 106 -15.29 -10.42 2.21
N GLU A 107 -15.14 -11.48 1.41
CA GLU A 107 -15.44 -12.87 1.79
C GLU A 107 -14.58 -13.33 2.98
N ALA A 108 -13.32 -12.86 3.05
CA ALA A 108 -12.47 -13.08 4.20
C ALA A 108 -12.89 -12.25 5.44
N GLY A 109 -13.80 -11.30 5.31
CA GLY A 109 -14.24 -10.42 6.40
C GLY A 109 -13.22 -9.34 6.78
N LEU A 110 -12.39 -8.93 5.82
CA LEU A 110 -11.45 -7.83 5.96
C LEU A 110 -11.98 -6.58 5.23
N TYR A 111 -11.51 -5.41 5.64
CA TYR A 111 -11.78 -4.15 4.94
C TYR A 111 -10.75 -3.88 3.84
N VAL A 112 -11.00 -2.86 3.03
CA VAL A 112 -10.11 -2.37 1.97
C VAL A 112 -9.79 -0.89 2.11
N ASN A 113 -8.52 -0.54 1.97
CA ASN A 113 -8.06 0.81 1.61
C ASN A 113 -7.70 0.84 0.12
N LEU A 114 -8.57 1.44 -0.70
CA LEU A 114 -8.41 1.45 -2.16
C LEU A 114 -7.66 2.71 -2.61
N ARG A 115 -6.37 2.57 -2.89
CA ARG A 115 -5.52 3.68 -3.33
C ARG A 115 -5.63 3.87 -4.84
N ILE A 116 -6.62 4.64 -5.28
CA ILE A 116 -6.98 4.76 -6.69
C ILE A 116 -5.89 5.49 -7.50
N GLY A 117 -5.18 6.45 -6.90
CA GLY A 117 -4.14 7.23 -7.57
C GLY A 117 -4.74 8.36 -8.43
N PRO A 118 -4.54 8.38 -9.77
CA PRO A 118 -4.07 7.26 -10.59
C PRO A 118 -2.58 7.25 -10.87
N TYR A 119 -1.84 8.29 -10.47
CA TYR A 119 -0.41 8.11 -10.20
C TYR A 119 -0.27 7.31 -8.91
N VAL A 120 0.45 6.20 -8.96
CA VAL A 120 0.62 5.29 -7.82
C VAL A 120 2.07 5.09 -7.41
N CYS A 121 3.04 5.58 -8.21
CA CYS A 121 4.45 5.25 -8.05
C CYS A 121 4.67 3.73 -8.07
N ALA A 122 4.64 3.11 -6.89
CA ALA A 122 4.55 1.67 -6.63
C ALA A 122 5.69 0.82 -7.23
N GLU A 123 6.79 1.45 -7.62
CA GLU A 123 7.83 0.85 -8.45
C GLU A 123 7.23 0.13 -9.67
N TRP A 124 6.19 0.74 -10.24
CA TRP A 124 5.38 0.21 -11.31
C TRP A 124 5.64 0.99 -12.60
N ASN A 125 5.50 0.32 -13.75
CA ASN A 125 5.77 0.89 -15.07
C ASN A 125 5.07 2.24 -15.23
N PHE A 126 5.86 3.26 -15.59
CA PHE A 126 5.45 4.65 -15.76
C PHE A 126 4.62 5.25 -14.60
N GLY A 127 4.83 4.76 -13.37
CA GLY A 127 4.12 5.19 -12.17
C GLY A 127 2.62 4.87 -12.17
N GLY A 128 2.20 3.95 -13.03
CA GLY A 128 0.79 3.57 -13.25
C GLY A 128 0.11 4.30 -14.41
N PHE A 129 0.71 5.34 -15.00
CA PHE A 129 0.11 6.02 -16.15
C PHE A 129 0.19 5.17 -17.42
N PRO A 130 -0.86 5.12 -18.25
CA PRO A 130 -0.75 4.57 -19.59
C PRO A 130 0.20 5.42 -20.45
N VAL A 131 1.10 4.80 -21.20
CA VAL A 131 2.09 5.52 -22.03
C VAL A 131 1.42 6.35 -23.12
N TRP A 132 0.31 5.89 -23.68
CA TRP A 132 -0.48 6.66 -24.65
C TRP A 132 -0.94 8.03 -24.12
N LEU A 133 -1.10 8.16 -22.79
CA LEU A 133 -1.57 9.40 -22.17
C LEU A 133 -0.59 10.55 -22.40
N LYS A 134 0.72 10.25 -22.44
CA LYS A 134 1.80 11.22 -22.71
C LYS A 134 1.62 11.93 -24.05
N TYR A 135 0.98 11.28 -25.02
CA TYR A 135 0.86 11.73 -26.40
C TYR A 135 -0.50 12.35 -26.73
N VAL A 136 -1.36 12.53 -25.72
CA VAL A 136 -2.55 13.36 -25.85
C VAL A 136 -2.12 14.82 -26.08
N PRO A 137 -2.69 15.54 -27.07
CA PRO A 137 -2.30 16.93 -27.34
C PRO A 137 -2.44 17.84 -26.11
N GLY A 138 -1.39 18.62 -25.83
CA GLY A 138 -1.36 19.56 -24.71
C GLY A 138 -1.20 18.91 -23.33
N MET A 139 -0.81 17.63 -23.26
CA MET A 139 -0.66 16.91 -21.99
C MET A 139 0.50 17.43 -21.13
N SER A 140 0.27 17.53 -19.83
CA SER A 140 1.31 17.67 -18.81
C SER A 140 0.84 16.97 -17.54
N PHE A 141 1.61 15.97 -17.10
CA PHE A 141 1.20 15.13 -15.98
C PHE A 141 1.29 15.85 -14.63
N ARG A 142 0.39 15.49 -13.72
CA ARG A 142 0.42 15.86 -12.29
C ARG A 142 0.61 17.36 -12.06
N THR A 143 -0.10 18.17 -12.82
CA THR A 143 -0.14 19.63 -12.69
C THR A 143 -1.50 20.15 -13.13
N ASP A 144 -1.75 21.46 -13.00
CA ASP A 144 -3.02 22.08 -13.39
C ASP A 144 -3.15 22.17 -14.92
N ASN A 145 -3.39 21.01 -15.54
CA ASN A 145 -3.45 20.82 -16.98
C ASN A 145 -4.81 20.21 -17.38
N GLY A 146 -5.57 20.91 -18.22
CA GLY A 146 -6.92 20.50 -18.63
C GLY A 146 -7.02 19.07 -19.20
N PRO A 147 -6.18 18.69 -20.19
CA PRO A 147 -6.13 17.32 -20.71
C PRO A 147 -5.86 16.26 -19.63
N PHE A 148 -4.87 16.49 -18.77
CA PHE A 148 -4.52 15.56 -17.68
C PHE A 148 -5.66 15.41 -16.68
N LYS A 149 -6.19 16.53 -16.17
CA LYS A 149 -7.31 16.57 -15.22
C LYS A 149 -8.52 15.82 -15.76
N SER A 150 -8.85 16.04 -17.02
CA SER A 150 -9.98 15.35 -17.69
C SER A 150 -9.74 13.84 -17.78
N ALA A 151 -8.52 13.40 -18.10
CA ALA A 151 -8.21 11.98 -18.21
C ALA A 151 -8.18 11.29 -16.83
N MET A 152 -7.52 11.90 -15.85
CA MET A 152 -7.49 11.43 -14.46
C MET A 152 -8.91 11.30 -13.90
N GLN A 153 -9.74 12.35 -14.04
CA GLN A 153 -11.12 12.34 -13.55
C GLN A 153 -11.93 11.20 -14.19
N ARG A 154 -11.86 11.01 -15.51
CA ARG A 154 -12.59 9.91 -16.17
C ARG A 154 -12.20 8.54 -15.62
N PHE A 155 -10.91 8.30 -15.39
CA PHE A 155 -10.47 7.02 -14.86
C PHE A 155 -10.88 6.84 -13.38
N THR A 156 -10.69 7.86 -12.54
CA THR A 156 -11.12 7.83 -11.13
C THR A 156 -12.64 7.62 -11.02
N GLU A 157 -13.44 8.35 -11.81
CA GLU A 157 -14.90 8.18 -11.89
C GLU A 157 -15.29 6.78 -12.31
N LYS A 158 -14.59 6.20 -13.30
CA LYS A 158 -14.84 4.83 -13.73
C LYS A 158 -14.62 3.83 -12.60
N ILE A 159 -13.49 3.92 -11.91
CA ILE A 159 -13.18 3.03 -10.78
C ILE A 159 -14.20 3.18 -9.67
N VAL A 160 -14.51 4.42 -9.24
CA VAL A 160 -15.52 4.65 -8.20
C VAL A 160 -16.90 4.15 -8.64
N SER A 161 -17.30 4.37 -9.88
CA SER A 161 -18.59 3.88 -10.40
C SER A 161 -18.66 2.36 -10.42
N MET A 162 -17.57 1.68 -10.80
CA MET A 162 -17.48 0.21 -10.74
C MET A 162 -17.57 -0.31 -9.31
N MET A 163 -16.90 0.34 -8.35
CA MET A 163 -17.00 -0.06 -6.94
C MET A 163 -18.43 0.16 -6.39
N LYS A 164 -19.08 1.27 -6.78
CA LYS A 164 -20.46 1.56 -6.39
C LYS A 164 -21.47 0.58 -6.99
N SER A 165 -21.32 0.22 -8.27
CA SER A 165 -22.23 -0.72 -8.94
C SER A 165 -22.19 -2.12 -8.33
N GLU A 166 -21.06 -2.48 -7.74
CA GLU A 166 -20.83 -3.74 -7.05
C GLU A 166 -21.04 -3.63 -5.52
N GLU A 167 -21.54 -2.48 -5.05
CA GLU A 167 -21.82 -2.20 -3.62
C GLU A 167 -20.59 -2.39 -2.70
N LEU A 168 -19.39 -2.06 -3.21
CA LEU A 168 -18.13 -2.36 -2.52
C LEU A 168 -17.67 -1.30 -1.53
N PHE A 169 -18.30 -0.13 -1.45
CA PHE A 169 -18.06 0.83 -0.36
C PHE A 169 -18.79 0.40 0.92
N GLU A 170 -18.18 0.60 2.08
CA GLU A 170 -18.73 0.15 3.38
C GLU A 170 -20.14 0.66 3.69
N PRO A 171 -20.52 1.91 3.35
CA PRO A 171 -21.90 2.36 3.48
C PRO A 171 -22.93 1.59 2.65
N GLN A 172 -22.47 0.87 1.62
CA GLN A 172 -23.29 -0.01 0.78
C GLN A 172 -23.23 -1.48 1.25
N GLY A 173 -22.49 -1.80 2.32
CA GLY A 173 -22.25 -3.15 2.81
C GLY A 173 -20.95 -3.79 2.30
N GLY A 174 -20.15 -3.05 1.53
CA GLY A 174 -18.87 -3.51 0.98
C GLY A 174 -17.68 -3.39 1.93
N PRO A 175 -16.49 -3.83 1.53
CA PRO A 175 -15.30 -3.78 2.40
C PRO A 175 -14.54 -2.45 2.33
N ILE A 176 -14.76 -1.58 1.34
CA ILE A 176 -13.92 -0.39 1.13
C ILE A 176 -14.26 0.68 2.17
N ILE A 177 -13.31 0.98 3.06
CA ILE A 177 -13.43 1.97 4.14
C ILE A 177 -12.63 3.25 3.90
N LEU A 178 -11.68 3.22 2.98
CA LEU A 178 -10.81 4.35 2.66
C LEU A 178 -10.52 4.36 1.17
N SER A 179 -10.32 5.55 0.62
CA SER A 179 -9.82 5.72 -0.75
C SER A 179 -8.70 6.76 -0.79
N GLN A 180 -7.71 6.58 -1.66
CA GLN A 180 -6.65 7.58 -1.86
C GLN A 180 -6.72 8.18 -3.26
N ILE A 181 -6.62 9.51 -3.33
CA ILE A 181 -6.38 10.26 -4.56
C ILE A 181 -4.93 10.75 -4.58
N GLU A 182 -4.30 10.69 -5.75
CA GLU A 182 -2.86 10.95 -5.94
C GLU A 182 -1.95 10.02 -5.10
N ASN A 183 -0.64 10.21 -5.22
CA ASN A 183 0.36 9.53 -4.42
C ASN A 183 1.60 10.39 -4.20
N GLU A 184 1.92 10.70 -2.93
CA GLU A 184 3.10 11.46 -2.52
C GLU A 184 3.31 12.73 -3.34
N TYR A 185 2.23 13.51 -3.50
CA TYR A 185 2.26 14.67 -4.37
C TYR A 185 2.84 15.93 -3.71
N GLY A 186 2.79 16.05 -2.37
CA GLY A 186 3.29 17.24 -1.66
C GLY A 186 4.73 17.67 -2.02
N PRO A 187 5.71 16.77 -2.12
CA PRO A 187 7.05 17.13 -2.61
C PRO A 187 7.05 17.66 -4.06
N VAL A 188 6.26 17.06 -4.95
CA VAL A 188 6.14 17.50 -6.35
C VAL A 188 5.43 18.86 -6.43
N GLU A 189 4.37 19.05 -5.65
CA GLU A 189 3.67 20.31 -5.52
C GLU A 189 4.59 21.44 -5.09
N TRP A 190 5.44 21.19 -4.09
CA TRP A 190 6.42 22.16 -3.62
C TRP A 190 7.33 22.62 -4.76
N ASP A 191 7.84 21.68 -5.54
CA ASP A 191 8.77 21.97 -6.64
C ASP A 191 8.09 22.74 -7.78
N ILE A 192 6.85 22.41 -8.14
CA ILE A 192 6.15 23.05 -9.26
C ILE A 192 5.37 24.31 -8.87
N GLY A 193 5.16 24.55 -7.57
CA GLY A 193 4.60 25.78 -7.04
C GLY A 193 3.09 25.96 -7.28
N ALA A 194 2.68 27.14 -7.77
CA ALA A 194 1.27 27.53 -7.85
C ALA A 194 0.38 26.59 -8.69
N PRO A 195 0.81 26.06 -9.85
CA PRO A 195 0.07 25.03 -10.58
C PRO A 195 -0.15 23.76 -9.76
N GLY A 196 0.82 23.36 -8.93
CA GLY A 196 0.67 22.22 -8.03
C GLY A 196 -0.42 22.45 -6.99
N LYS A 197 -0.42 23.61 -6.33
CA LYS A 197 -1.48 24.02 -5.39
C LYS A 197 -2.88 24.03 -5.99
N ALA A 198 -3.00 24.50 -7.24
CA ALA A 198 -4.28 24.50 -7.95
C ALA A 198 -4.72 23.06 -8.27
N TYR A 199 -3.79 22.21 -8.69
CA TYR A 199 -4.06 20.80 -8.96
C TYR A 199 -4.41 20.01 -7.70
N THR A 200 -3.70 20.16 -6.57
CA THR A 200 -3.99 19.52 -5.28
C THR A 200 -5.42 19.81 -4.83
N LYS A 201 -5.82 21.09 -4.86
CA LYS A 201 -7.19 21.49 -4.53
C LYS A 201 -8.21 20.85 -5.47
N TRP A 202 -7.94 20.86 -6.76
CA TRP A 202 -8.82 20.25 -7.75
C TRP A 202 -8.95 18.73 -7.55
N ALA A 203 -7.85 18.01 -7.33
CA ALA A 203 -7.85 16.56 -7.19
C ALA A 203 -8.64 16.12 -5.96
N ALA A 204 -8.43 16.81 -4.82
CA ALA A 204 -9.21 16.58 -3.61
C ALA A 204 -10.70 16.89 -3.79
N GLN A 205 -11.04 18.02 -4.41
CA GLN A 205 -12.43 18.40 -4.67
C GLN A 205 -13.14 17.42 -5.63
N MET A 206 -12.43 16.98 -6.68
CA MET A 206 -12.95 15.98 -7.61
C MET A 206 -13.24 14.67 -6.88
N ALA A 207 -12.28 14.16 -6.10
CA ALA A 207 -12.43 12.92 -5.34
C ALA A 207 -13.57 12.97 -4.31
N ASP A 208 -13.64 14.03 -3.48
CA ASP A 208 -14.75 14.23 -2.55
C ASP A 208 -16.10 14.36 -3.27
N GLY A 209 -16.10 15.00 -4.44
CA GLY A 209 -17.26 15.14 -5.31
C GLY A 209 -17.85 13.83 -5.81
N LEU A 210 -17.07 12.74 -5.82
CA LEU A 210 -17.55 11.41 -6.23
C LEU A 210 -18.43 10.73 -5.19
N LYS A 211 -18.50 11.26 -3.96
CA LYS A 211 -19.40 10.82 -2.88
C LYS A 211 -19.38 9.30 -2.68
N THR A 212 -18.20 8.75 -2.42
CA THR A 212 -17.98 7.34 -2.09
C THR A 212 -18.66 6.93 -0.77
N GLY A 213 -18.91 7.90 0.11
CA GLY A 213 -19.48 7.67 1.44
C GLY A 213 -18.43 7.28 2.49
N VAL A 214 -17.16 7.20 2.10
CA VAL A 214 -16.03 6.89 2.99
C VAL A 214 -14.96 7.97 2.91
N PRO A 215 -14.10 8.12 3.94
CA PRO A 215 -13.04 9.12 3.93
C PRO A 215 -12.04 8.93 2.78
N TRP A 216 -11.58 10.06 2.26
CA TRP A 216 -10.47 10.11 1.31
C TRP A 216 -9.18 10.52 2.02
N ILE A 217 -8.06 9.96 1.55
CA ILE A 217 -6.73 10.22 2.08
C ILE A 217 -5.79 10.71 0.98
N MET A 218 -4.69 11.37 1.37
CA MET A 218 -3.57 11.76 0.51
C MET A 218 -2.26 11.58 1.27
N CYS A 219 -1.38 10.70 0.81
CA CYS A 219 -0.09 10.48 1.49
C CYS A 219 0.94 11.58 1.16
N LYS A 220 1.73 11.97 2.16
CA LYS A 220 2.75 13.04 2.10
C LYS A 220 2.21 14.34 1.49
N GLN A 221 1.04 14.77 1.96
CA GLN A 221 0.33 15.95 1.47
C GLN A 221 -0.03 16.87 2.63
N GLU A 222 0.94 17.61 3.17
CA GLU A 222 0.76 18.42 4.38
C GLU A 222 -0.37 19.46 4.26
N ASP A 223 -0.68 19.94 3.05
CA ASP A 223 -1.74 20.91 2.80
C ASP A 223 -3.02 20.28 2.20
N ALA A 224 -3.22 18.98 2.37
CA ALA A 224 -4.43 18.29 1.94
C ALA A 224 -5.70 19.01 2.44
N PRO A 225 -6.58 19.50 1.54
CA PRO A 225 -7.73 20.29 1.94
C PRO A 225 -8.81 19.40 2.58
N ASP A 226 -9.60 19.96 3.48
CA ASP A 226 -10.71 19.23 4.10
C ASP A 226 -11.73 18.79 3.02
N PRO A 227 -12.31 17.58 3.12
CA PRO A 227 -12.20 16.62 4.23
C PRO A 227 -11.09 15.58 4.09
N MET A 228 -10.11 15.77 3.20
CA MET A 228 -9.03 14.80 2.98
C MET A 228 -8.18 14.61 4.24
N ILE A 229 -7.78 13.37 4.54
CA ILE A 229 -6.81 13.07 5.61
C ILE A 229 -5.42 12.96 4.99
N ASP A 230 -4.49 13.80 5.42
CA ASP A 230 -3.08 13.64 5.07
C ASP A 230 -2.45 12.50 5.89
N THR A 231 -1.61 11.70 5.24
CA THR A 231 -1.02 10.50 5.85
C THR A 231 0.50 10.44 5.66
N CYS A 232 1.15 9.57 6.42
CA CYS A 232 2.59 9.43 6.41
C CYS A 232 3.06 8.14 5.73
N ASN A 233 4.26 8.17 5.15
CA ASN A 233 4.95 7.06 4.51
C ASN A 233 6.43 7.08 4.92
N GLY A 234 7.01 5.92 5.21
CA GLY A 234 8.42 5.81 5.60
C GLY A 234 8.77 4.53 6.37
N PHE A 235 9.99 4.48 6.89
CA PHE A 235 10.36 3.47 7.89
C PHE A 235 9.74 3.77 9.27
N TYR A 236 9.54 5.06 9.56
CA TYR A 236 9.11 5.63 10.84
C TYR A 236 8.21 6.84 10.61
N CYS A 237 7.10 6.93 11.34
CA CYS A 237 6.18 8.06 11.30
C CYS A 237 5.63 8.43 12.70
N GLU A 238 6.33 8.06 13.77
CA GLU A 238 5.89 8.35 15.14
C GLU A 238 5.76 9.86 15.42
N LYS A 239 6.48 10.71 14.69
CA LYS A 239 6.42 12.18 14.84
C LYS A 239 5.40 12.85 13.92
N PHE A 240 4.86 12.12 12.95
CA PHE A 240 3.85 12.66 12.05
C PHE A 240 2.61 13.11 12.85
N THR A 241 2.04 14.23 12.43
CA THR A 241 0.76 14.74 12.93
C THR A 241 -0.02 15.20 11.71
N PRO A 242 -1.29 14.80 11.56
CA PRO A 242 -2.10 15.26 10.44
C PRO A 242 -2.31 16.78 10.50
N ASN A 243 -2.61 17.39 9.35
CA ASN A 243 -2.65 18.83 9.19
C ASN A 243 -3.79 19.55 9.95
N LYS A 244 -4.74 18.79 10.52
CA LYS A 244 -5.79 19.28 11.41
C LYS A 244 -5.91 18.42 12.66
N PRO A 245 -6.22 19.02 13.82
CA PRO A 245 -6.30 18.30 15.10
C PRO A 245 -7.48 17.33 15.19
N TYR A 246 -8.49 17.46 14.32
CA TYR A 246 -9.67 16.58 14.30
C TYR A 246 -9.52 15.40 13.32
N LYS A 247 -8.36 15.25 12.67
CA LYS A 247 -8.05 14.14 11.77
C LYS A 247 -7.25 13.07 12.51
N PRO A 248 -7.47 11.78 12.23
CA PRO A 248 -6.73 10.71 12.87
C PRO A 248 -5.32 10.60 12.28
N LYS A 249 -4.38 10.10 13.09
CA LYS A 249 -2.99 9.89 12.66
C LYS A 249 -2.83 8.54 11.96
N MET A 250 -2.47 8.57 10.69
CA MET A 250 -2.44 7.38 9.81
C MET A 250 -1.09 7.20 9.10
N PHE A 251 -0.62 5.95 9.04
CA PHE A 251 0.64 5.54 8.43
C PHE A 251 0.36 4.58 7.28
N THR A 252 0.27 5.11 6.06
CA THR A 252 -0.17 4.39 4.85
C THR A 252 0.91 3.51 4.24
N GLU A 253 2.19 3.77 4.55
CA GLU A 253 3.31 2.93 4.13
C GLU A 253 4.36 2.84 5.23
N LEU A 254 4.26 1.78 6.04
CA LEU A 254 5.36 1.26 6.82
C LEU A 254 6.18 0.35 5.93
N TRP A 255 7.34 0.81 5.48
CA TRP A 255 8.20 0.05 4.58
C TRP A 255 8.77 -1.20 5.26
N THR A 256 8.39 -2.40 4.80
CA THR A 256 8.78 -3.69 5.42
C THR A 256 10.17 -4.18 5.04
N GLY A 257 10.81 -3.47 4.13
CA GLY A 257 12.07 -3.76 3.45
C GLY A 257 12.26 -2.68 2.39
N TRP A 258 12.69 -3.08 1.19
CA TRP A 258 12.77 -2.19 0.04
C TRP A 258 12.60 -3.00 -1.25
N PHE A 259 12.35 -2.33 -2.37
CA PHE A 259 12.32 -2.98 -3.68
C PHE A 259 13.72 -3.43 -4.11
N THR A 260 13.78 -4.40 -5.03
CA THR A 260 15.02 -4.88 -5.62
C THR A 260 15.18 -4.30 -7.03
N GLU A 261 16.39 -3.84 -7.34
CA GLU A 261 16.76 -3.31 -8.66
C GLU A 261 17.68 -4.27 -9.40
N PHE A 262 17.60 -4.30 -10.73
CA PHE A 262 18.57 -5.05 -11.55
C PHE A 262 19.97 -4.47 -11.33
N GLY A 263 20.90 -5.34 -10.89
CA GLY A 263 22.25 -4.94 -10.49
C GLY A 263 22.40 -4.60 -9.00
N GLY A 264 21.30 -4.55 -8.24
CA GLY A 264 21.27 -4.30 -6.80
C GLY A 264 21.30 -5.57 -5.92
N ALA A 265 21.49 -5.37 -4.61
CA ALA A 265 21.32 -6.42 -3.60
C ALA A 265 19.84 -6.56 -3.19
N ILE A 266 19.47 -7.67 -2.54
CA ILE A 266 18.14 -7.86 -1.94
C ILE A 266 18.11 -7.15 -0.57
N PRO A 267 17.36 -6.04 -0.41
CA PRO A 267 17.33 -5.30 0.85
C PRO A 267 16.39 -5.98 1.84
N THR A 268 16.75 -5.98 3.13
CA THR A 268 15.94 -6.56 4.21
C THR A 268 15.76 -5.56 5.36
N ARG A 269 14.70 -5.75 6.15
CA ARG A 269 14.44 -4.99 7.38
C ARG A 269 14.10 -5.95 8.53
N PRO A 270 14.82 -5.90 9.66
CA PRO A 270 14.54 -6.76 10.82
C PRO A 270 13.12 -6.59 11.35
N VAL A 271 12.49 -7.69 11.78
CA VAL A 271 11.11 -7.63 12.28
C VAL A 271 11.02 -6.89 13.62
N GLU A 272 12.06 -6.93 14.43
CA GLU A 272 12.17 -6.21 15.69
C GLU A 272 12.06 -4.70 15.46
N ASP A 273 12.71 -4.20 14.42
CA ASP A 273 12.69 -2.79 14.01
C ASP A 273 11.31 -2.39 13.43
N ILE A 274 10.69 -3.27 12.64
CA ILE A 274 9.31 -3.07 12.15
C ILE A 274 8.35 -2.98 13.33
N ALA A 275 8.37 -3.97 14.23
CA ALA A 275 7.50 -4.02 15.40
C ALA A 275 7.73 -2.79 16.32
N TYR A 276 8.98 -2.39 16.50
CA TYR A 276 9.34 -1.17 17.21
C TYR A 276 8.75 0.08 16.55
N SER A 277 8.87 0.24 15.22
CA SER A 277 8.27 1.36 14.49
C SER A 277 6.75 1.41 14.64
N VAL A 278 6.06 0.26 14.54
CA VAL A 278 4.61 0.14 14.76
C VAL A 278 4.23 0.63 16.15
N LEU A 279 4.88 0.12 17.20
CA LEU A 279 4.53 0.52 18.57
C LEU A 279 4.91 1.95 18.90
N ARG A 280 6.01 2.45 18.35
CA ARG A 280 6.42 3.85 18.51
C ARG A 280 5.39 4.80 17.91
N PHE A 281 4.76 4.39 16.81
CA PHE A 281 3.65 5.11 16.20
C PHE A 281 2.35 5.02 17.03
N ILE A 282 1.93 3.81 17.42
CA ILE A 282 0.67 3.58 18.16
C ILE A 282 0.69 4.22 19.55
N GLN A 283 1.80 4.10 20.30
CA GLN A 283 1.90 4.71 21.63
C GLN A 283 1.74 6.24 21.55
N ASN A 284 2.11 6.85 20.42
CA ASN A 284 1.97 8.27 20.15
C ASN A 284 0.73 8.60 19.28
N ASN A 285 -0.42 8.07 19.67
CA ASN A 285 -1.75 8.28 19.07
C ASN A 285 -1.96 7.77 17.63
N GLY A 286 -1.05 6.97 17.08
CA GLY A 286 -1.26 6.32 15.79
C GLY A 286 -2.45 5.35 15.81
N SER A 287 -3.33 5.41 14.81
CA SER A 287 -4.57 4.61 14.77
C SER A 287 -4.80 3.81 13.48
N PHE A 288 -3.98 4.02 12.45
CA PHE A 288 -3.96 3.20 11.24
C PHE A 288 -2.52 2.94 10.83
N VAL A 289 -2.13 1.67 10.68
CA VAL A 289 -0.78 1.28 10.25
C VAL A 289 -0.89 0.30 9.10
N ASN A 290 -0.28 0.61 7.97
CA ASN A 290 -0.25 -0.25 6.80
C ASN A 290 1.17 -0.71 6.46
N TYR A 291 1.39 -2.02 6.40
CA TYR A 291 2.63 -2.60 5.88
C TYR A 291 2.72 -2.45 4.36
N TYR A 292 3.76 -1.78 3.88
CA TYR A 292 4.13 -1.70 2.47
C TYR A 292 5.47 -2.43 2.28
N MET A 293 5.50 -3.70 1.89
CA MET A 293 4.41 -4.59 1.46
C MET A 293 4.06 -5.64 2.50
N TYR A 294 2.81 -6.11 2.53
CA TYR A 294 2.46 -7.31 3.30
C TYR A 294 2.65 -8.59 2.47
N HIS A 295 2.29 -8.52 1.19
CA HIS A 295 2.77 -9.42 0.15
C HIS A 295 3.23 -8.57 -1.02
N GLY A 296 4.52 -8.67 -1.35
CA GLY A 296 5.11 -7.92 -2.45
C GLY A 296 4.81 -8.52 -3.83
N GLY A 297 5.11 -9.81 -4.00
CA GLY A 297 4.79 -10.58 -5.21
C GLY A 297 5.75 -10.37 -6.37
N THR A 298 5.25 -10.47 -7.60
CA THR A 298 6.06 -10.47 -8.83
C THR A 298 5.55 -9.45 -9.84
N ASN A 299 6.45 -8.70 -10.46
CA ASN A 299 6.19 -7.88 -11.62
C ASN A 299 6.09 -8.75 -12.88
N PHE A 300 4.92 -9.36 -13.12
CA PHE A 300 4.69 -10.25 -14.26
C PHE A 300 4.64 -9.53 -15.61
N GLY A 301 5.16 -10.19 -16.65
CA GLY A 301 5.20 -9.65 -18.01
C GLY A 301 6.19 -8.49 -18.11
N ARG A 302 5.95 -7.59 -19.07
CA ARG A 302 6.86 -6.45 -19.34
C ARG A 302 6.33 -5.09 -18.93
N THR A 303 5.02 -4.95 -18.69
CA THR A 303 4.38 -3.66 -18.40
C THR A 303 4.10 -3.44 -16.91
N ALA A 304 4.76 -4.20 -16.03
CA ALA A 304 4.53 -4.17 -14.58
C ALA A 304 5.65 -3.44 -13.83
N GLY A 305 6.90 -3.92 -13.92
CA GLY A 305 8.03 -3.32 -13.20
C GLY A 305 8.34 -1.90 -13.70
N GLY A 306 8.66 -1.00 -12.77
CA GLY A 306 9.20 0.32 -13.09
C GLY A 306 10.62 0.29 -13.64
N LEU A 307 11.19 1.47 -13.85
CA LEU A 307 12.56 1.64 -14.34
C LEU A 307 13.58 0.86 -13.49
N PHE A 308 14.28 -0.09 -14.10
CA PHE A 308 15.27 -1.00 -13.47
C PHE A 308 14.77 -1.86 -12.30
N ILE A 309 13.48 -1.89 -12.02
CA ILE A 309 12.91 -2.74 -10.97
C ILE A 309 12.95 -4.20 -11.42
N THR A 310 13.37 -5.11 -10.54
CA THR A 310 13.42 -6.53 -10.90
C THR A 310 12.05 -7.12 -11.13
N THR A 311 12.02 -8.30 -11.77
CA THR A 311 10.80 -9.12 -11.84
C THR A 311 10.29 -9.49 -10.44
N SER A 312 11.19 -9.80 -9.49
CA SER A 312 10.81 -9.98 -8.09
C SER A 312 10.40 -8.65 -7.46
N TYR A 313 9.34 -8.67 -6.66
CA TYR A 313 8.95 -7.56 -5.80
C TYR A 313 8.76 -8.05 -4.35
N ASP A 314 9.61 -8.98 -3.89
CA ASP A 314 9.52 -9.62 -2.55
C ASP A 314 9.39 -8.61 -1.39
N TYR A 315 10.14 -7.51 -1.45
CA TYR A 315 10.12 -6.41 -0.48
C TYR A 315 10.50 -6.80 0.97
N ASP A 316 11.08 -8.00 1.16
CA ASP A 316 11.22 -8.65 2.46
C ASP A 316 9.88 -8.64 3.23
N ALA A 317 8.77 -8.83 2.51
CA ALA A 317 7.43 -8.76 3.05
C ALA A 317 7.15 -9.93 4.04
N PRO A 318 6.19 -9.77 4.98
CA PRO A 318 5.71 -10.85 5.85
C PRO A 318 5.23 -12.10 5.08
N ILE A 319 4.67 -11.92 3.89
CA ILE A 319 4.41 -13.00 2.94
C ILE A 319 5.35 -12.79 1.75
N ASP A 320 6.22 -13.77 1.49
CA ASP A 320 7.24 -13.68 0.45
C ASP A 320 6.64 -13.64 -0.98
N GLU A 321 7.49 -13.44 -1.99
CA GLU A 321 7.10 -13.41 -3.41
C GLU A 321 6.23 -14.61 -3.82
N TYR A 322 6.49 -15.79 -3.28
CA TYR A 322 5.83 -17.04 -3.64
C TYR A 322 4.58 -17.33 -2.81
N GLY A 323 4.24 -16.44 -1.87
CA GLY A 323 3.10 -16.59 -0.99
C GLY A 323 3.41 -17.37 0.29
N LEU A 324 4.67 -17.70 0.59
CA LEU A 324 5.05 -18.40 1.82
C LEU A 324 5.18 -17.41 2.99
N LEU A 325 5.03 -17.91 4.21
CA LEU A 325 5.22 -17.08 5.41
C LEU A 325 6.71 -16.81 5.59
N ASN A 326 7.10 -15.54 5.59
CA ASN A 326 8.46 -15.11 5.88
C ASN A 326 8.66 -15.08 7.39
N GLU A 327 9.08 -16.21 7.96
CA GLU A 327 9.28 -16.33 9.41
C GLU A 327 10.74 -16.02 9.82
N PRO A 328 10.97 -15.27 10.91
CA PRO A 328 10.02 -15.01 12.00
C PRO A 328 9.17 -13.74 11.82
N LYS A 329 9.29 -13.06 10.68
CA LYS A 329 8.66 -11.75 10.45
C LYS A 329 7.14 -11.82 10.55
N TRP A 330 6.52 -12.77 9.85
CA TRP A 330 5.07 -12.93 9.88
C TRP A 330 4.53 -13.25 11.29
N GLY A 331 5.13 -14.23 11.97
CA GLY A 331 4.68 -14.66 13.30
C GLY A 331 4.87 -13.60 14.38
N HIS A 332 5.99 -12.88 14.37
CA HIS A 332 6.23 -11.81 15.34
C HIS A 332 5.28 -10.63 15.15
N LEU A 333 4.96 -10.26 13.90
CA LEU A 333 3.96 -9.23 13.63
C LEU A 333 2.53 -9.70 13.99
N ARG A 334 2.19 -10.98 13.78
CA ARG A 334 0.92 -11.54 14.26
C ARG A 334 0.78 -11.44 15.78
N ASP A 335 1.83 -11.76 16.52
CA ASP A 335 1.83 -11.70 17.98
C ASP A 335 1.73 -10.24 18.47
N LEU A 336 2.42 -9.31 17.77
CA LEU A 336 2.27 -7.86 17.96
C LEU A 336 0.81 -7.41 17.76
N HIS A 337 0.17 -7.80 16.66
CA HIS A 337 -1.22 -7.44 16.38
C HIS A 337 -2.16 -7.97 17.46
N THR A 338 -1.96 -9.22 17.88
CA THR A 338 -2.73 -9.82 18.97
C THR A 338 -2.61 -8.99 20.25
N ALA A 339 -1.39 -8.56 20.59
CA ALA A 339 -1.14 -7.73 21.76
C ALA A 339 -1.77 -6.32 21.65
N ILE A 340 -1.75 -5.71 20.46
CA ILE A 340 -2.47 -4.45 20.20
C ILE A 340 -3.98 -4.62 20.37
N LYS A 341 -4.56 -5.72 19.83
CA LYS A 341 -5.99 -6.01 19.97
C LYS A 341 -6.43 -6.23 21.42
N LEU A 342 -5.56 -6.82 22.25
CA LEU A 342 -5.84 -6.97 23.69
C LEU A 342 -6.02 -5.63 24.41
N VAL A 343 -5.31 -4.57 23.98
CA VAL A 343 -5.38 -3.24 24.59
C VAL A 343 -6.20 -2.23 23.78
N GLU A 344 -6.68 -2.57 22.58
CA GLU A 344 -7.44 -1.69 21.68
C GLU A 344 -8.59 -0.93 22.38
N PRO A 345 -9.44 -1.57 23.23
CA PRO A 345 -10.52 -0.85 23.92
C PRO A 345 -10.05 0.34 24.76
N VAL A 346 -8.86 0.23 25.37
CA VAL A 346 -8.23 1.28 26.17
C VAL A 346 -7.60 2.35 25.28
N LEU A 347 -6.97 1.94 24.18
CA LEU A 347 -6.34 2.85 23.22
C LEU A 347 -7.36 3.78 22.57
N VAL A 348 -8.54 3.28 22.19
CA VAL A 348 -9.56 4.08 21.47
C VAL A 348 -10.38 5.01 22.37
N SER A 349 -10.33 4.80 23.69
CA SER A 349 -11.14 5.51 24.69
C SER A 349 -10.36 6.53 25.53
N SER A 350 -9.06 6.69 25.28
CA SER A 350 -8.19 7.63 26.00
C SER A 350 -7.04 8.14 25.12
N TYR A 351 -6.24 9.08 25.62
CA TYR A 351 -5.02 9.59 24.98
C TYR A 351 -3.83 9.31 25.90
N PRO A 352 -2.61 9.12 25.36
CA PRO A 352 -1.44 8.78 26.15
C PRO A 352 -1.04 9.95 27.05
N THR A 353 -0.75 9.64 28.31
CA THR A 353 0.06 10.50 29.19
C THR A 353 1.48 9.98 29.17
N VAL A 354 2.45 10.85 28.88
CA VAL A 354 3.86 10.47 28.73
C VAL A 354 4.65 10.85 29.97
N THR A 355 5.48 9.93 30.46
CA THR A 355 6.48 10.20 31.50
C THR A 355 7.86 9.74 31.06
N TYR A 356 8.91 10.38 31.59
CA TYR A 356 10.31 10.23 31.17
C TYR A 356 11.16 9.75 32.36
N PRO A 357 11.12 8.45 32.72
CA PRO A 357 11.83 7.91 33.88
C PRO A 357 13.37 7.89 33.72
N GLY A 358 13.88 8.07 32.50
CA GLY A 358 15.30 8.09 32.22
C GLY A 358 15.61 8.86 30.94
N LYS A 359 16.89 8.95 30.56
CA LYS A 359 17.34 9.73 29.40
C LYS A 359 16.77 9.21 28.07
N ASN A 360 16.68 7.88 27.94
CA ASN A 360 16.27 7.20 26.71
C ASN A 360 15.01 6.33 26.95
N GLN A 361 14.31 6.54 28.06
CA GLN A 361 13.15 5.73 28.44
C GLN A 361 11.90 6.59 28.56
N GLU A 362 10.82 6.10 27.99
CA GLU A 362 9.50 6.73 28.04
C GLU A 362 8.44 5.72 28.46
N ILE A 363 7.41 6.22 29.13
CA ILE A 363 6.22 5.46 29.49
C ILE A 363 5.01 6.21 28.96
N HIS A 364 4.27 5.59 28.04
CA HIS A 364 3.01 6.11 27.51
C HIS A 364 1.85 5.35 28.15
N VAL A 365 1.03 6.02 28.95
CA VAL A 365 -0.09 5.42 29.67
C VAL A 365 -1.42 5.88 29.09
N PHE A 366 -2.27 4.92 28.73
CA PHE A 366 -3.65 5.10 28.33
C PHE A 366 -4.55 4.69 29.50
N LEU A 367 -5.31 5.65 30.03
CA LEU A 367 -6.15 5.48 31.21
C LEU A 367 -7.50 6.17 30.96
N PRO A 368 -8.54 5.44 30.51
CA PRO A 368 -9.87 5.99 30.30
C PRO A 368 -10.57 6.21 31.64
N LYS A 369 -11.70 6.92 31.60
CA LYS A 369 -12.49 7.26 32.80
C LYS A 369 -13.04 6.03 33.54
N ASN A 370 -13.15 4.88 32.88
CA ASN A 370 -13.63 3.64 33.49
C ASN A 370 -12.56 2.93 34.36
N GLY A 371 -11.31 3.39 34.33
CA GLY A 371 -10.21 2.87 35.14
C GLY A 371 -9.41 1.73 34.51
N ASP A 372 -9.76 1.27 33.30
CA ASP A 372 -8.93 0.31 32.55
C ASP A 372 -7.59 0.95 32.19
N CYS A 373 -6.55 0.16 31.94
CA CYS A 373 -5.21 0.73 31.73
C CYS A 373 -4.39 -0.05 30.72
N ALA A 374 -3.69 0.65 29.85
CA ALA A 374 -2.66 0.08 28.98
C ALA A 374 -1.43 0.98 29.02
N ALA A 375 -0.24 0.40 29.05
CA ALA A 375 1.00 1.16 29.05
C ALA A 375 1.98 0.63 28.01
N PHE A 376 2.73 1.54 27.40
CA PHE A 376 3.86 1.22 26.54
C PHE A 376 5.14 1.69 27.23
N LEU A 377 6.07 0.76 27.41
CA LEU A 377 7.34 0.98 28.07
C LEU A 377 8.44 0.97 27.01
N SER A 378 9.01 2.12 26.72
CA SER A 378 9.97 2.31 25.63
C SER A 378 11.41 2.42 26.15
N ASN A 379 12.33 1.73 25.48
CA ASN A 379 13.77 1.97 25.57
C ASN A 379 14.32 2.34 24.19
N TYR A 380 14.67 3.61 24.02
CA TYR A 380 15.23 4.16 22.79
C TYR A 380 16.76 4.05 22.72
N ASP A 381 17.41 3.50 23.74
CA ASP A 381 18.83 3.25 23.70
C ASP A 381 19.11 2.12 22.68
N PRO A 382 19.92 2.37 21.63
CA PRO A 382 20.16 1.38 20.60
C PRO A 382 21.17 0.31 21.02
N GLN A 383 21.87 0.48 22.14
CA GLN A 383 22.99 -0.37 22.55
C GLN A 383 22.73 -1.13 23.85
N PHE A 384 22.05 -0.50 24.82
CA PHE A 384 21.97 -1.04 26.17
C PHE A 384 20.53 -1.34 26.59
N SER A 385 20.36 -2.50 27.24
CA SER A 385 19.12 -2.82 27.94
C SER A 385 18.92 -1.88 29.13
N ALA A 386 17.67 -1.56 29.44
CA ALA A 386 17.29 -0.75 30.59
C ALA A 386 16.40 -1.55 31.55
N LYS A 387 16.66 -1.41 32.86
CA LYS A 387 15.72 -1.86 33.89
C LYS A 387 14.82 -0.71 34.27
N MET A 388 13.52 -0.86 34.05
CA MET A 388 12.56 0.20 34.32
C MET A 388 11.54 -0.22 35.37
N THR A 389 11.36 0.61 36.39
CA THR A 389 10.32 0.43 37.41
C THR A 389 9.05 1.15 36.98
N PHE A 390 7.93 0.43 36.94
CA PHE A 390 6.62 1.01 36.68
C PHE A 390 5.57 0.35 37.61
N GLY A 391 4.84 1.18 38.36
CA GLY A 391 4.04 0.71 39.49
C GLY A 391 4.91 -0.01 40.54
N ASN A 392 4.51 -1.23 40.91
CA ASN A 392 5.24 -2.08 41.86
C ASN A 392 6.07 -3.17 41.17
N SER A 393 6.30 -3.05 39.86
CA SER A 393 6.97 -4.07 39.05
C SER A 393 8.19 -3.50 38.34
N GLN A 394 9.14 -4.38 38.04
CA GLN A 394 10.37 -4.06 37.30
C GLN A 394 10.34 -4.80 35.97
N TYR A 395 10.67 -4.08 34.90
CA TYR A 395 10.65 -4.58 33.53
C TYR A 395 12.05 -4.44 32.92
N ASP A 396 12.53 -5.52 32.32
CA ASP A 396 13.76 -5.51 31.53
C ASP A 396 13.41 -5.21 30.07
N LEU A 397 13.83 -4.03 29.61
CA LEU A 397 13.64 -3.55 28.25
C LEU A 397 14.94 -3.76 27.45
N PRO A 398 14.95 -4.63 26.42
CA PRO A 398 16.07 -4.71 25.48
C PRO A 398 16.39 -3.37 24.81
N PRO A 399 17.58 -3.23 24.19
CA PRO A 399 17.87 -2.06 23.35
C PRO A 399 16.83 -1.91 22.24
N TRP A 400 16.50 -0.68 21.88
CA TRP A 400 15.60 -0.36 20.76
C TRP A 400 14.27 -1.14 20.80
N SER A 401 13.61 -1.15 21.95
CA SER A 401 12.43 -1.96 22.17
C SER A 401 11.30 -1.26 22.90
N ILE A 402 10.07 -1.72 22.65
CA ILE A 402 8.87 -1.26 23.34
C ILE A 402 8.12 -2.48 23.85
N SER A 403 7.73 -2.45 25.14
CA SER A 403 6.85 -3.45 25.74
C SER A 403 5.42 -2.93 25.85
N ILE A 404 4.44 -3.79 25.55
CA ILE A 404 3.01 -3.53 25.80
C ILE A 404 2.62 -4.17 27.13
N LEU A 405 2.04 -3.37 28.03
CA LEU A 405 1.48 -3.85 29.29
C LEU A 405 -0.04 -3.83 29.24
N GLN A 406 -0.64 -5.01 29.36
CA GLN A 406 -2.06 -5.16 29.65
C GLN A 406 -2.33 -4.79 31.12
N ASP A 407 -3.41 -4.05 31.36
CA ASP A 407 -3.84 -3.56 32.68
C ASP A 407 -2.73 -2.76 33.41
N CYS A 408 -1.82 -2.16 32.62
CA CYS A 408 -0.61 -1.48 33.10
C CYS A 408 0.28 -2.33 34.02
N LYS A 409 0.21 -3.67 33.90
CA LYS A 409 0.93 -4.61 34.78
C LYS A 409 1.57 -5.76 34.02
N LYS A 410 0.83 -6.48 33.19
CA LYS A 410 1.34 -7.71 32.57
C LYS A 410 1.97 -7.39 31.22
N GLU A 411 3.27 -7.63 31.07
CA GLU A 411 3.91 -7.58 29.75
C GLU A 411 3.34 -8.69 28.87
N VAL A 412 2.65 -8.30 27.79
CA VAL A 412 2.05 -9.23 26.82
C VAL A 412 2.88 -9.35 25.54
N PHE A 413 3.74 -8.37 25.27
CA PHE A 413 4.60 -8.34 24.10
C PHE A 413 5.78 -7.38 24.30
N ASN A 414 6.94 -7.67 23.71
CA ASN A 414 8.04 -6.73 23.53
C ASN A 414 8.60 -6.86 22.12
N THR A 415 8.88 -5.73 21.46
CA THR A 415 9.25 -5.69 20.04
C THR A 415 10.56 -6.40 19.71
N ALA A 416 11.47 -6.55 20.67
CA ALA A 416 12.76 -7.22 20.48
C ALA A 416 12.79 -8.67 21.04
N LYS A 417 11.72 -9.15 21.69
CA LYS A 417 11.62 -10.52 22.21
C LYS A 417 10.88 -11.41 21.20
N VAL A 418 11.59 -11.86 20.14
CA VAL A 418 11.02 -12.67 19.06
C VAL A 418 10.82 -14.12 19.50
N ASN A 419 9.56 -14.59 19.52
CA ASN A 419 9.21 -15.96 19.89
C ASN A 419 8.95 -16.88 18.68
N ALA A 420 8.67 -16.29 17.50
CA ALA A 420 8.42 -17.04 16.28
C ALA A 420 9.71 -17.72 15.78
N PRO A 421 9.64 -18.98 15.30
CA PRO A 421 10.81 -19.68 14.78
C PRO A 421 11.23 -19.08 13.44
N SER A 422 12.54 -18.96 13.18
CA SER A 422 13.02 -18.55 11.86
C SER A 422 12.93 -19.67 10.82
N THR A 423 12.68 -19.31 9.57
CA THR A 423 12.72 -20.24 8.44
C THR A 423 13.86 -19.91 7.49
N GLN A 424 14.39 -20.91 6.79
CA GLN A 424 15.39 -20.72 5.73
C GLN A 424 14.78 -21.02 4.37
N ARG A 425 14.87 -20.06 3.45
CA ARG A 425 14.44 -20.22 2.06
C ARG A 425 15.35 -21.25 1.37
N LYS A 426 14.77 -22.22 0.66
CA LYS A 426 15.49 -23.23 -0.12
C LYS A 426 14.86 -23.37 -1.50
N MET A 427 15.66 -23.16 -2.54
CA MET A 427 15.28 -23.41 -3.92
C MET A 427 15.98 -24.68 -4.40
N THR A 428 15.25 -25.79 -4.46
CA THR A 428 15.78 -27.10 -4.88
C THR A 428 15.45 -27.34 -6.34
N SER A 429 16.45 -27.71 -7.15
CA SER A 429 16.23 -28.03 -8.56
C SER A 429 15.32 -29.25 -8.73
N VAL A 430 14.36 -29.17 -9.65
CA VAL A 430 13.40 -30.24 -9.98
C VAL A 430 13.38 -30.49 -11.49
N GLY A 431 14.27 -31.38 -11.95
CA GLY A 431 14.28 -31.86 -13.35
C GLY A 431 15.14 -31.04 -14.31
N SER A 432 15.05 -31.41 -15.60
CA SER A 432 15.76 -30.76 -16.71
C SER A 432 14.85 -30.65 -17.93
N PHE A 433 15.15 -29.70 -18.81
CA PHE A 433 14.37 -29.42 -20.02
C PHE A 433 15.18 -29.75 -21.28
N SER A 434 14.49 -30.22 -22.33
CA SER A 434 15.05 -30.35 -23.68
C SER A 434 14.81 -29.05 -24.45
N TRP A 435 15.88 -28.40 -24.88
CA TRP A 435 15.82 -27.09 -25.53
C TRP A 435 15.86 -27.17 -27.05
N GLN A 436 15.15 -26.25 -27.69
CA GLN A 436 15.35 -25.86 -29.09
C GLN A 436 15.81 -24.40 -29.10
N SER A 437 16.56 -24.01 -30.13
CA SER A 437 17.05 -22.64 -30.28
C SER A 437 16.66 -22.06 -31.62
N TYR A 438 16.40 -20.76 -31.63
CA TYR A 438 16.24 -19.94 -32.82
C TYR A 438 17.12 -18.70 -32.66
N ASN A 439 17.84 -18.33 -33.72
CA ASN A 439 18.65 -17.11 -33.72
C ASN A 439 17.80 -15.97 -34.28
N GLU A 440 17.59 -14.94 -33.47
CA GLU A 440 17.01 -13.69 -33.93
C GLU A 440 18.04 -12.95 -34.80
N GLU A 441 17.70 -12.69 -36.06
CA GLU A 441 18.60 -12.00 -36.99
C GLU A 441 18.58 -10.48 -36.75
N ALA A 442 19.73 -9.82 -36.94
CA ALA A 442 19.76 -8.36 -36.92
C ALA A 442 19.03 -7.82 -38.16
N PRO A 443 18.09 -6.87 -38.01
CA PRO A 443 17.38 -6.32 -39.15
C PRO A 443 18.33 -5.51 -40.04
N SER A 444 18.15 -5.62 -41.36
CA SER A 444 18.85 -4.78 -42.34
C SER A 444 18.08 -3.48 -42.58
N SER A 445 18.80 -2.39 -42.87
CA SER A 445 18.22 -1.06 -43.14
C SER A 445 17.31 -1.02 -44.37
N ASP A 446 17.47 -1.97 -45.30
CA ASP A 446 16.67 -2.14 -46.50
C ASP A 446 15.52 -3.17 -46.36
N SER A 447 15.32 -3.73 -45.16
CA SER A 447 14.23 -4.68 -44.91
C SER A 447 12.86 -4.01 -45.02
N SER A 448 11.86 -4.76 -45.52
CA SER A 448 10.50 -4.26 -45.77
C SER A 448 9.77 -3.76 -44.53
N ASP A 449 10.23 -4.18 -43.35
CA ASP A 449 9.58 -3.92 -42.07
C ASP A 449 10.17 -2.69 -41.37
N THR A 450 11.16 -2.03 -41.99
CA THR A 450 11.74 -0.78 -41.48
C THR A 450 10.90 0.44 -41.83
N LEU A 451 10.84 1.41 -40.91
CA LEU A 451 10.31 2.75 -41.16
C LEU A 451 11.45 3.76 -41.20
N SER A 452 11.67 4.41 -42.34
CA SER A 452 12.64 5.49 -42.47
C SER A 452 12.09 6.80 -41.90
N MET A 453 12.89 7.48 -41.07
CA MET A 453 12.56 8.79 -40.53
C MET A 453 13.75 9.75 -40.64
N GLU A 454 13.48 11.04 -40.86
CA GLU A 454 14.52 12.06 -40.84
C GLU A 454 14.94 12.37 -39.38
N GLY A 455 16.13 11.89 -38.98
CA GLY A 455 16.72 12.15 -37.66
C GLY A 455 16.47 11.05 -36.62
N LEU A 456 16.93 11.29 -35.39
CA LEU A 456 16.77 10.37 -34.25
C LEU A 456 15.48 10.68 -33.49
N TYR A 457 14.68 9.64 -33.25
CA TYR A 457 13.41 9.72 -32.52
C TYR A 457 13.57 9.11 -31.13
N GLU A 458 12.86 9.65 -30.14
CA GLU A 458 12.83 9.09 -28.79
C GLU A 458 12.08 7.74 -28.77
N GLN A 459 12.58 6.77 -28.01
CA GLN A 459 12.13 5.37 -28.08
C GLN A 459 10.65 5.19 -27.74
N LEU A 460 10.16 5.74 -26.62
CA LEU A 460 8.74 5.62 -26.24
C LEU A 460 7.82 6.25 -27.27
N ASN A 461 8.27 7.31 -27.96
CA ASN A 461 7.48 7.92 -29.02
C ASN A 461 7.27 6.98 -30.21
N VAL A 462 8.26 6.14 -30.53
CA VAL A 462 8.17 5.18 -31.63
C VAL A 462 7.45 3.91 -31.17
N THR A 463 7.90 3.29 -30.07
CA THR A 463 7.39 1.99 -29.65
C THR A 463 6.05 2.06 -28.93
N ARG A 464 5.67 3.23 -28.40
CA ARG A 464 4.49 3.41 -27.52
C ARG A 464 4.45 2.43 -26.35
N ASP A 465 5.61 1.95 -25.92
CA ASP A 465 5.75 0.88 -24.92
C ASP A 465 5.04 -0.43 -25.33
N GLU A 466 4.94 -0.72 -26.63
CA GLU A 466 4.47 -2.02 -27.13
C GLU A 466 5.56 -3.10 -27.02
N SER A 467 6.84 -2.69 -27.10
CA SER A 467 8.02 -3.54 -26.97
C SER A 467 9.13 -2.83 -26.20
N ASP A 468 9.98 -3.61 -25.53
CA ASP A 468 11.20 -3.13 -24.86
C ASP A 468 12.28 -2.73 -25.87
N TYR A 469 12.17 -3.20 -27.12
CA TYR A 469 13.20 -3.10 -28.15
C TYR A 469 12.82 -2.10 -29.24
N LEU A 470 13.80 -1.29 -29.65
CA LEU A 470 13.75 -0.44 -30.84
C LEU A 470 15.10 -0.50 -31.55
N TRP A 471 15.11 -0.84 -32.83
CA TRP A 471 16.32 -0.83 -33.65
C TRP A 471 16.54 0.56 -34.25
N TYR A 472 17.71 1.13 -34.01
CA TYR A 472 18.19 2.33 -34.70
C TYR A 472 19.21 1.91 -35.75
N LEU A 473 18.83 2.04 -37.03
CA LEU A 473 19.64 1.64 -38.17
C LEU A 473 20.04 2.88 -38.96
N THR A 474 21.30 2.94 -39.38
CA THR A 474 21.79 3.96 -40.31
C THR A 474 22.81 3.34 -41.24
N GLU A 475 22.83 3.78 -42.49
CA GLU A 475 23.85 3.39 -43.45
C GLU A 475 24.99 4.39 -43.41
N VAL A 476 26.22 3.88 -43.33
CA VAL A 476 27.42 4.69 -43.38
C VAL A 476 28.21 4.26 -44.61
N TYR A 477 28.21 5.10 -45.65
CA TYR A 477 29.03 4.87 -46.82
C TYR A 477 30.50 5.16 -46.51
N ILE A 478 31.35 4.15 -46.67
CA ILE A 478 32.80 4.27 -46.51
C ILE A 478 33.45 4.32 -47.89
N SER A 479 34.14 5.42 -48.19
CA SER A 479 34.88 5.56 -49.45
C SER A 479 36.02 4.53 -49.53
N PRO A 480 36.23 3.86 -50.68
CA PRO A 480 37.35 2.93 -50.86
C PRO A 480 38.74 3.57 -50.66
N ASN A 481 38.82 4.91 -50.69
CA ASN A 481 40.05 5.66 -50.52
C ASN A 481 40.38 6.02 -49.06
N GLU A 482 39.51 5.69 -48.12
CA GLU A 482 39.69 5.99 -46.70
C GLU A 482 41.02 5.45 -46.16
N GLN A 483 41.71 6.30 -45.39
CA GLN A 483 43.07 6.02 -44.95
C GLN A 483 43.14 4.79 -44.06
N PHE A 484 42.16 4.61 -43.16
CA PHE A 484 42.11 3.47 -42.25
C PHE A 484 42.01 2.12 -42.97
N LEU A 485 41.40 2.08 -44.17
CA LEU A 485 41.35 0.88 -45.01
C LEU A 485 42.73 0.54 -45.61
N LYS A 486 43.58 1.55 -45.84
CA LYS A 486 44.91 1.39 -46.44
C LYS A 486 46.00 1.12 -45.41
N THR A 487 45.90 1.73 -44.23
CA THR A 487 46.95 1.69 -43.21
C THR A 487 46.67 0.70 -42.08
N GLY A 488 45.46 0.14 -42.00
CA GLY A 488 45.04 -0.71 -40.87
C GLY A 488 44.92 0.04 -39.55
N SER A 489 44.89 1.38 -39.59
CA SER A 489 44.66 2.24 -38.43
C SER A 489 43.20 2.13 -37.98
N SER A 490 42.92 2.24 -36.68
CA SER A 490 41.55 2.26 -36.17
C SER A 490 40.79 3.50 -36.65
N LEU A 491 39.54 3.30 -37.10
CA LEU A 491 38.60 4.38 -37.40
C LEU A 491 38.26 5.11 -36.09
N CYS A 492 38.44 6.44 -36.07
CA CYS A 492 37.94 7.30 -35.01
C CYS A 492 36.81 8.15 -35.63
N LEU A 493 35.57 7.82 -35.31
CA LEU A 493 34.42 8.65 -35.67
C LEU A 493 34.45 9.88 -34.74
N GLN A 494 34.69 11.08 -35.30
CA GLN A 494 34.55 12.35 -34.57
C GLN A 494 33.12 12.85 -34.61
#